data_AF-A0A2N2C4F8-F1
#
_entry.id   AF-A0A2N2C4F8-F1
#
_cell.length_a   1.000
_cell.length_b   1.000
_cell.length_c   1.000
_cell.angle_alpha   90.00
_cell.angle_beta   90.00
_cell.angle_gamma   90.00
#
_symmetry.space_group_name_H-M   'P 1'
#
loop_
_entity.id
_entity.type
_entity.pdbx_description
1 polymer ?
#
loop_
_entity_poly.entity_id
_entity_poly.type
_entity_poly.pdbx_seq_one_letter_code
_entity_poly.pdbx_strand_id
1 'polypeptide(L)'
;MRDYLAHEVRNIVLLGHSGSGKTAVVESMLYYTKAIDRVGKAVDGNSVLDYDLEEVKRGVTVFTTLAPIEWKNCKINFIDTPGYLDYAGEMLSGVSVADNALIVVSAKDGVQTGTERAWKTVTARKLPTIFFINKMDEENASFEKSYDSLRDSFGKSVIAFEVPILEGGKVVGSVNILKK
;
A
#
# COMPACT_ATOMS: atom_id res chain seq x y z
N MET A 1 -13.99 -19.36 -8.16
CA MET A 1 -12.85 -18.63 -8.76
C MET A 1 -12.45 -19.38 -10.02
N ARG A 2 -12.22 -18.69 -11.15
CA ARG A 2 -11.78 -19.37 -12.38
C ARG A 2 -10.33 -19.84 -12.27
N ASP A 3 -9.92 -20.74 -13.15
CA ASP A 3 -8.50 -21.05 -13.32
C ASP A 3 -7.76 -19.88 -13.98
N TYR A 4 -6.55 -19.62 -13.50
CA TYR A 4 -5.68 -18.55 -13.96
C TYR A 4 -4.41 -19.13 -14.57
N LEU A 5 -4.00 -18.58 -15.70
CA LEU A 5 -2.67 -18.82 -16.24
C LEU A 5 -1.63 -18.06 -15.40
N ALA A 6 -0.39 -18.55 -15.35
CA ALA A 6 0.67 -17.93 -14.55
C ALA A 6 0.86 -16.43 -14.86
N HIS A 7 0.73 -16.03 -16.14
CA HIS A 7 0.87 -14.65 -16.56
C HIS A 7 -0.36 -13.76 -16.23
N GLU A 8 -1.46 -14.32 -15.72
CA GLU A 8 -2.64 -13.59 -15.25
C GLU A 8 -2.62 -13.34 -13.73
N VAL A 9 -1.65 -13.92 -13.01
CA VAL A 9 -1.49 -13.74 -11.56
C VAL A 9 -0.42 -12.69 -11.26
N ARG A 10 -0.66 -11.82 -10.29
CA ARG A 10 0.30 -10.84 -9.80
C ARG A 10 0.37 -10.90 -8.28
N ASN A 11 1.54 -11.13 -7.71
CA ASN A 11 1.75 -11.01 -6.27
C ASN A 11 2.37 -9.66 -5.95
N ILE A 12 1.66 -8.84 -5.16
CA ILE A 12 2.05 -7.48 -4.83
C ILE A 12 2.15 -7.35 -3.31
N VAL A 13 3.35 -7.13 -2.79
CA VAL A 13 3.55 -6.87 -1.36
C VAL A 13 3.33 -5.39 -1.04
N LEU A 14 2.57 -5.12 0.02
CA LEU A 14 2.44 -3.77 0.56
C LEU A 14 3.51 -3.53 1.61
N LEU A 15 4.23 -2.42 1.47
CA LEU A 15 5.30 -2.01 2.37
C LEU A 15 5.15 -0.54 2.74
N GLY A 16 5.83 -0.11 3.79
CA GLY A 16 5.79 1.28 4.26
C GLY A 16 5.67 1.37 5.78
N HIS A 17 5.79 2.59 6.29
CA HIS A 17 5.78 2.84 7.73
C HIS A 17 4.48 2.38 8.41
N SER A 18 4.56 2.12 9.72
CA SER A 18 3.34 1.88 10.51
C SER A 18 2.40 3.08 10.40
N GLY A 19 1.10 2.84 10.30
CA GLY A 19 0.12 3.91 10.14
C GLY A 19 0.10 4.62 8.77
N SER A 20 0.91 4.21 7.79
CA SER A 20 0.81 4.76 6.42
C SER A 20 -0.49 4.35 5.69
N GLY A 21 -1.21 3.37 6.23
CA GLY A 21 -2.51 2.93 5.73
C GLY A 21 -2.46 1.78 4.71
N LYS A 22 -1.42 0.94 4.76
CA LYS A 22 -1.28 -0.27 3.91
C LYS A 22 -2.56 -1.11 3.89
N THR A 23 -3.00 -1.56 5.06
CA THR A 23 -4.23 -2.35 5.25
C THR A 23 -5.47 -1.61 4.75
N ALA A 24 -5.60 -0.32 5.08
CA ALA A 24 -6.74 0.50 4.65
C ALA A 24 -6.84 0.63 3.12
N VAL A 25 -5.70 0.66 2.41
CA VAL A 25 -5.67 0.68 0.95
C VAL A 25 -6.22 -0.64 0.39
N VAL A 26 -5.81 -1.78 0.93
CA VAL A 26 -6.29 -3.09 0.48
C VAL A 26 -7.77 -3.31 0.82
N GLU A 27 -8.19 -2.94 2.02
CA GLU A 27 -9.61 -2.88 2.42
C GLU A 27 -10.46 -2.08 1.43
N SER A 28 -9.97 -0.90 1.04
CA SER A 28 -10.64 -0.05 0.05
C SER A 28 -10.72 -0.72 -1.33
N MET A 29 -9.66 -1.42 -1.74
CA MET A 29 -9.65 -2.18 -3.00
C MET A 29 -10.65 -3.33 -2.96
N LEU A 30 -10.69 -4.11 -1.87
CA LEU A 30 -11.64 -5.21 -1.67
C LEU A 30 -13.08 -4.71 -1.74
N TYR A 31 -13.37 -3.60 -1.05
CA TYR A 31 -14.69 -2.97 -1.07
C TYR A 31 -15.05 -2.47 -2.46
N TYR A 32 -14.12 -1.79 -3.15
CA TYR A 32 -14.33 -1.28 -4.50
C TYR A 32 -14.65 -2.40 -5.51
N THR A 33 -13.99 -3.56 -5.37
CA THR A 33 -14.28 -4.75 -6.18
C THR A 33 -15.47 -5.56 -5.69
N LYS A 34 -16.19 -5.10 -4.66
CA LYS A 34 -17.34 -5.78 -4.04
C LYS A 34 -17.01 -7.17 -3.47
N ALA A 35 -15.75 -7.38 -3.09
CA ALA A 35 -15.33 -8.59 -2.37
C ALA A 35 -15.79 -8.57 -0.90
N ILE A 36 -16.02 -7.37 -0.37
CA ILE A 36 -16.59 -7.12 0.97
C ILE A 36 -17.65 -6.03 0.88
N ASP A 37 -18.61 -6.04 1.82
CA ASP A 37 -19.75 -5.12 1.82
C ASP A 37 -19.49 -3.79 2.52
N ARG A 38 -18.37 -3.67 3.24
CA ARG A 38 -17.96 -2.46 3.97
C ARG A 38 -16.45 -2.39 4.09
N VAL A 39 -15.91 -1.18 4.17
CA VAL A 39 -14.49 -0.94 4.49
C VAL A 39 -14.29 -1.10 6.00
N GLY A 40 -13.37 -1.98 6.40
CA GLY A 40 -12.95 -2.15 7.79
C GLY A 40 -11.79 -1.25 8.19
N LYS A 41 -11.54 -1.14 9.50
CA LYS A 41 -10.41 -0.44 10.11
C LYS A 41 -9.79 -1.31 11.20
N ALA A 42 -8.47 -1.43 11.17
CA ALA A 42 -7.68 -2.17 12.17
C ALA A 42 -7.97 -1.68 13.60
N VAL A 43 -7.96 -0.36 13.80
CA VAL A 43 -8.16 0.29 15.09
C VAL A 43 -9.56 0.02 15.68
N ASP A 44 -10.55 -0.20 14.82
CA ASP A 44 -11.93 -0.51 15.22
C ASP A 44 -12.16 -2.02 15.39
N GLY A 45 -11.11 -2.85 15.20
CA GLY A 45 -11.18 -4.31 15.34
C GLY A 45 -12.08 -4.99 14.33
N ASN A 46 -12.33 -4.36 13.18
CA ASN A 46 -13.35 -4.79 12.23
C ASN A 46 -12.84 -4.93 10.79
N SER A 47 -11.52 -4.86 10.60
CA SER A 47 -10.82 -5.19 9.36
C SER A 47 -10.97 -6.67 9.02
N VAL A 48 -11.10 -6.97 7.74
CA VAL A 48 -11.08 -8.35 7.22
C VAL A 48 -9.66 -8.88 7.02
N LEU A 49 -8.65 -8.01 7.09
CA LEU A 49 -7.23 -8.36 6.95
C LEU A 49 -6.56 -8.57 8.32
N ASP A 50 -6.92 -7.75 9.30
CA ASP A 50 -6.43 -7.81 10.68
C ASP A 50 -7.46 -8.50 11.59
N TYR A 51 -7.65 -9.81 11.41
CA TYR A 51 -8.67 -10.59 12.13
C TYR A 51 -8.13 -11.39 13.31
N ASP A 52 -6.80 -11.48 13.49
CA ASP A 52 -6.23 -12.15 14.64
C ASP A 52 -6.51 -11.39 15.93
N LEU A 53 -6.74 -12.12 17.03
CA LEU A 53 -7.07 -11.51 18.32
C LEU A 53 -5.99 -10.53 18.80
N GLU A 54 -4.72 -10.78 18.50
CA GLU A 54 -3.64 -9.88 18.89
C GLU A 54 -3.64 -8.61 18.04
N GLU A 55 -3.99 -8.70 16.76
CA GLU A 55 -4.12 -7.54 15.87
C GLU A 55 -5.30 -6.66 16.27
N VAL A 56 -6.46 -7.28 16.54
CA VAL A 56 -7.65 -6.58 17.06
C VAL A 56 -7.34 -5.88 18.39
N LYS A 57 -6.61 -6.55 19.30
CA LYS A 57 -6.24 -5.99 20.59
C LYS A 57 -5.26 -4.82 20.47
N ARG A 58 -4.32 -4.88 19.54
CA ARG A 58 -3.30 -3.83 19.34
C ARG A 58 -3.76 -2.72 18.38
N GLY A 59 -4.77 -2.97 17.55
CA GLY A 59 -5.22 -2.07 16.49
C GLY A 59 -4.22 -1.91 15.35
N VAL A 60 -3.30 -2.87 15.17
CA VAL A 60 -2.23 -2.82 14.15
C VAL A 60 -1.97 -4.21 13.59
N THR A 61 -1.56 -4.28 12.32
CA THR A 61 -1.14 -5.51 11.64
C THR A 61 0.10 -6.09 12.29
N VAL A 62 0.01 -7.37 12.66
CA VAL A 62 1.06 -8.20 13.27
C VAL A 62 1.46 -9.32 12.33
N PHE A 63 0.52 -9.85 11.53
CA PHE A 63 0.72 -10.96 10.62
C PHE A 63 0.62 -10.53 9.16
N THR A 64 1.30 -11.28 8.29
CA THR A 64 1.22 -11.09 6.84
C THR A 64 -0.06 -11.75 6.32
N THR A 65 -0.96 -10.96 5.74
CA THR A 65 -2.25 -11.44 5.25
C THR A 65 -2.35 -11.34 3.72
N LEU A 66 -2.91 -12.39 3.10
CA LEU A 66 -3.15 -12.46 1.66
C LEU A 66 -4.57 -12.00 1.33
N ALA A 67 -4.69 -11.04 0.40
CA ALA A 67 -5.94 -10.49 -0.09
C ALA A 67 -6.04 -10.63 -1.62
N PRO A 68 -6.68 -11.69 -2.13
CA PRO A 68 -6.87 -11.88 -3.56
C PRO A 68 -7.99 -10.98 -4.10
N ILE A 69 -7.71 -10.27 -5.19
CA ILE A 69 -8.64 -9.36 -5.89
C ILE A 69 -8.65 -9.70 -7.38
N GLU A 70 -9.85 -9.86 -7.95
CA GLU A 70 -10.02 -10.02 -9.39
C GLU A 70 -10.20 -8.65 -10.06
N TRP A 71 -9.32 -8.31 -11.02
CA TRP A 71 -9.38 -7.05 -11.73
C TRP A 71 -8.92 -7.20 -13.18
N LYS A 72 -9.76 -6.78 -14.14
CA LYS A 72 -9.46 -6.80 -15.59
C LYS A 72 -8.80 -8.10 -16.06
N ASN A 73 -9.48 -9.23 -15.81
CA ASN A 73 -9.02 -10.59 -16.12
C ASN A 73 -7.73 -11.06 -15.41
N CYS A 74 -7.18 -10.28 -14.47
CA CYS A 74 -6.04 -10.71 -13.66
C CYS A 74 -6.50 -11.05 -12.24
N LYS A 75 -5.80 -11.99 -11.59
CA LYS A 75 -5.86 -12.20 -10.15
C LYS A 75 -4.68 -11.47 -9.50
N ILE A 76 -4.97 -10.46 -8.71
CA ILE A 76 -3.97 -9.71 -7.97
C ILE A 76 -4.02 -10.17 -6.52
N ASN A 77 -2.95 -10.79 -6.06
CA ASN A 77 -2.77 -11.17 -4.67
C ASN A 77 -2.02 -10.05 -3.96
N PHE A 78 -2.75 -9.23 -3.21
CA PHE A 78 -2.12 -8.28 -2.31
C PHE A 78 -1.64 -9.03 -1.07
N ILE A 79 -0.40 -8.77 -0.67
CA ILE A 79 0.21 -9.32 0.53
C ILE A 79 0.40 -8.14 1.48
N ASP A 80 -0.55 -7.97 2.40
CA ASP A 80 -0.47 -6.92 3.41
C ASP A 80 0.53 -7.33 4.48
N THR A 81 1.41 -6.40 4.88
CA THR A 81 2.50 -6.69 5.82
C THR A 81 2.55 -5.69 6.97
N PRO A 82 3.04 -6.11 8.15
CA PRO A 82 3.25 -5.20 9.27
C PRO A 82 4.19 -4.03 8.97
N GLY A 83 3.90 -2.86 9.54
CA GLY A 83 4.74 -1.67 9.44
C GLY A 83 5.79 -1.50 10.53
N TYR A 84 5.70 -2.27 11.63
CA TYR A 84 6.62 -2.17 12.76
C TYR A 84 7.89 -3.00 12.56
N LEU A 85 8.99 -2.53 13.16
CA LEU A 85 10.29 -3.23 13.12
C LEU A 85 10.22 -4.60 13.80
N ASP A 86 9.49 -4.71 14.90
CA ASP A 86 9.36 -5.93 15.69
C ASP A 86 8.80 -7.10 14.86
N TYR A 87 8.06 -6.81 13.79
CA TYR A 87 7.46 -7.78 12.88
C TYR A 87 8.17 -7.84 11.52
N ALA A 88 9.46 -7.51 11.48
CA ALA A 88 10.24 -7.55 10.24
C ALA A 88 10.28 -8.95 9.59
N GLY A 89 10.19 -10.02 10.39
CA GLY A 89 10.13 -11.39 9.88
C GLY A 89 8.93 -11.62 8.95
N GLU A 90 7.74 -11.17 9.39
CA GLU A 90 6.50 -11.21 8.61
C GLU A 90 6.64 -10.42 7.30
N MET A 91 7.11 -9.18 7.39
CA MET A 91 7.35 -8.37 6.20
C MET A 91 8.31 -9.06 5.21
N LEU A 92 9.41 -9.66 5.68
CA LEU A 92 10.36 -10.37 4.82
C LEU A 92 9.77 -11.64 4.19
N SER A 93 8.89 -12.34 4.91
CA SER A 93 8.12 -13.48 4.38
C SER A 93 7.22 -13.03 3.24
N GLY A 94 6.46 -11.94 3.40
CA GLY A 94 5.63 -11.39 2.34
C GLY A 94 6.43 -10.97 1.10
N VAL A 95 7.57 -10.30 1.31
CA VAL A 95 8.48 -9.93 0.21
C VAL A 95 9.09 -11.17 -0.48
N SER A 96 9.20 -12.32 0.20
CA SER A 96 9.84 -13.53 -0.39
C SER A 96 9.02 -14.19 -1.50
N VAL A 97 7.72 -13.94 -1.51
CA VAL A 97 6.77 -14.53 -2.46
C VAL A 97 6.16 -13.49 -3.41
N ALA A 98 6.60 -12.23 -3.32
CA ALA A 98 6.06 -11.13 -4.11
C ALA A 98 6.85 -10.92 -5.41
N ASP A 99 6.12 -10.66 -6.50
CA ASP A 99 6.70 -10.31 -7.80
C ASP A 99 6.93 -8.79 -7.91
N ASN A 100 6.15 -8.00 -7.17
CA ASN A 100 6.16 -6.54 -7.20
C ASN A 100 5.90 -5.97 -5.80
N ALA A 101 6.21 -4.68 -5.60
CA ALA A 101 5.94 -3.99 -4.36
C ALA A 101 5.12 -2.70 -4.56
N LEU A 102 4.25 -2.42 -3.60
CA LEU A 102 3.54 -1.15 -3.42
C LEU A 102 4.00 -0.53 -2.10
N ILE A 103 4.80 0.53 -2.16
CA ILE A 103 5.22 1.27 -0.96
C ILE A 103 4.22 2.39 -0.67
N VAL A 104 3.48 2.24 0.42
CA VAL A 104 2.47 3.20 0.87
C VAL A 104 3.10 4.25 1.78
N VAL A 105 2.91 5.52 1.43
CA VAL A 105 3.51 6.70 2.05
C VAL A 105 2.40 7.64 2.48
N SER A 106 2.46 8.19 3.68
CA SER A 106 1.47 9.17 4.16
C SER A 106 1.71 10.53 3.50
N ALA A 107 0.67 11.16 2.96
CA ALA A 107 0.73 12.51 2.40
C ALA A 107 1.02 13.59 3.46
N LYS A 108 0.77 13.26 4.73
CA LYS A 108 1.03 14.12 5.88
C LYS A 108 2.46 13.99 6.38
N ASP A 109 2.95 12.76 6.48
CA ASP A 109 4.22 12.44 7.14
C ASP A 109 5.39 12.28 6.16
N GLY A 110 5.13 12.09 4.86
CA GLY A 110 6.16 11.87 3.85
C GLY A 110 6.96 10.59 4.08
N VAL A 111 8.24 10.62 3.70
CA VAL A 111 9.16 9.49 3.94
C VAL A 111 9.42 9.34 5.43
N GLN A 112 9.32 8.10 5.90
CA GLN A 112 9.56 7.70 7.30
C GLN A 112 10.52 6.51 7.33
N THR A 113 11.03 6.16 8.51
CA THR A 113 11.99 5.04 8.68
C THR A 113 11.50 3.71 8.12
N GLY A 114 10.19 3.45 8.17
CA GLY A 114 9.60 2.25 7.57
C GLY A 114 9.60 2.27 6.04
N THR A 115 9.45 3.46 5.45
CA THR A 115 9.54 3.68 4.00
C THR A 115 10.97 3.47 3.50
N GLU A 116 11.97 3.98 4.20
CA GLU A 116 13.39 3.77 3.86
C GLU A 116 13.78 2.29 3.91
N ARG A 117 13.33 1.58 4.96
CA ARG A 117 13.53 0.14 5.08
C ARG A 117 12.85 -0.63 3.97
N ALA A 118 11.61 -0.29 3.64
CA ALA A 118 10.90 -0.87 2.50
C ALA A 118 11.69 -0.67 1.20
N TRP A 119 12.15 0.56 0.94
CA TRP A 119 12.94 0.88 -0.24
C TRP A 119 14.24 0.08 -0.32
N LYS A 120 14.98 -0.01 0.80
CA LYS A 120 16.20 -0.83 0.88
C LYS A 120 15.92 -2.29 0.56
N THR A 121 14.83 -2.85 1.10
CA THR A 121 14.43 -4.24 0.87
C THR A 121 14.10 -4.51 -0.59
N VAL A 122 13.27 -3.68 -1.22
CA VAL A 122 12.88 -3.89 -2.63
C VAL A 122 14.04 -3.66 -3.59
N THR A 123 14.92 -2.70 -3.30
CA THR A 123 16.13 -2.43 -4.09
C THR A 123 17.08 -3.62 -4.05
N ALA A 124 17.34 -4.18 -2.86
CA ALA A 124 18.20 -5.35 -2.68
C ALA A 124 17.69 -6.58 -3.45
N ARG A 125 16.37 -6.73 -3.55
CA ARG A 125 15.71 -7.83 -4.28
C ARG A 125 15.37 -7.51 -5.74
N LYS A 126 15.64 -6.28 -6.19
CA LYS A 126 15.30 -5.78 -7.53
C LYS A 126 13.82 -5.94 -7.87
N LEU A 127 12.94 -5.74 -6.89
CA LEU A 127 11.49 -5.82 -7.10
C LEU A 127 10.98 -4.55 -7.81
N PRO A 128 10.23 -4.67 -8.92
CA PRO A 128 9.49 -3.56 -9.49
C PRO A 128 8.59 -2.93 -8.42
N THR A 129 8.69 -1.62 -8.26
CA THR A 129 8.09 -0.91 -7.12
C THR A 129 7.32 0.32 -7.56
N ILE A 130 6.11 0.49 -7.03
CA ILE A 130 5.31 1.72 -7.14
C ILE A 130 5.20 2.34 -5.75
N PHE A 131 5.28 3.68 -5.67
CA PHE A 131 4.89 4.42 -4.48
C PHE A 131 3.43 4.85 -4.57
N PHE A 132 2.70 4.76 -3.46
CA PHE A 132 1.34 5.27 -3.33
C PHE A 132 1.29 6.28 -2.18
N ILE A 133 1.04 7.55 -2.51
CA ILE A 133 0.85 8.61 -1.53
C ILE A 133 -0.61 8.56 -1.06
N ASN A 134 -0.82 8.09 0.16
CA ASN A 134 -2.11 7.88 0.81
C ASN A 134 -2.46 9.05 1.74
N LYS A 135 -3.67 9.05 2.34
CA LYS A 135 -4.09 10.01 3.36
C LYS A 135 -4.14 11.47 2.88
N MET A 136 -4.47 11.67 1.61
CA MET A 136 -4.66 12.99 1.02
C MET A 136 -5.88 13.74 1.56
N ASP A 137 -6.73 13.06 2.32
CA ASP A 137 -7.91 13.56 3.02
C ASP A 137 -7.59 14.08 4.45
N GLU A 138 -6.40 13.79 4.99
CA GLU A 138 -6.00 14.28 6.31
C GLU A 138 -5.62 15.77 6.31
N GLU A 139 -5.78 16.42 7.46
CA GLU A 139 -5.32 17.80 7.65
C GLU A 139 -3.80 17.88 7.49
N ASN A 140 -3.34 18.93 6.78
CA ASN A 140 -1.94 19.15 6.41
C ASN A 140 -1.35 18.13 5.43
N ALA A 141 -2.17 17.25 4.82
CA ALA A 141 -1.73 16.40 3.73
C ALA A 141 -1.27 17.23 2.52
N SER A 142 -0.11 16.87 1.96
CA SER A 142 0.43 17.52 0.77
C SER A 142 1.11 16.49 -0.12
N PHE A 143 0.54 16.31 -1.32
CA PHE A 143 1.13 15.46 -2.36
C PHE A 143 2.52 15.96 -2.75
N GLU A 144 2.66 17.26 -3.00
CA GLU A 144 3.92 17.87 -3.44
C GLU A 144 5.04 17.63 -2.42
N LYS A 145 4.81 17.97 -1.14
CA LYS A 145 5.82 17.76 -0.09
C LYS A 145 6.21 16.29 0.07
N SER A 146 5.23 15.39 0.01
CA SER A 146 5.49 13.95 0.12
C SER A 146 6.22 13.40 -1.10
N TYR A 147 5.89 13.90 -2.29
CA TYR A 147 6.57 13.55 -3.53
C TYR A 147 8.02 14.06 -3.53
N ASP A 148 8.25 15.32 -3.13
CA ASP A 148 9.59 15.89 -3.02
C ASP A 148 10.44 15.11 -2.00
N SER A 149 9.85 14.78 -0.83
CA SER A 149 10.50 13.91 0.16
C SER A 149 10.94 12.56 -0.41
N LEU A 150 10.12 11.93 -1.26
CA LEU A 150 10.48 10.69 -1.95
C LEU A 150 11.62 10.89 -2.94
N ARG A 151 11.61 11.98 -3.71
CA ARG A 151 12.69 12.28 -4.68
C ARG A 151 14.00 12.61 -3.98
N ASP A 152 13.96 13.35 -2.89
CA ASP A 152 15.14 13.71 -2.11
C ASP A 152 15.76 12.47 -1.46
N SER A 153 14.94 11.53 -0.99
CA SER A 153 15.40 10.30 -0.32
C SER A 153 15.87 9.23 -1.30
N PHE A 154 15.17 9.05 -2.43
CA PHE A 154 15.36 7.89 -3.32
C PHE A 154 15.79 8.26 -4.74
N GLY A 155 15.96 9.55 -5.03
CA GLY A 155 16.54 10.06 -6.25
C GLY A 155 15.54 10.38 -7.36
N LYS A 156 16.09 10.89 -8.47
CA LYS A 156 15.31 11.41 -9.62
C LYS A 156 14.54 10.34 -10.40
N SER A 157 14.78 9.05 -10.13
CA SER A 157 14.03 7.93 -10.72
C SER A 157 12.62 7.79 -10.15
N VAL A 158 12.28 8.50 -9.06
CA VAL A 158 10.90 8.58 -8.57
C VAL A 158 10.11 9.54 -9.46
N ILE A 159 9.29 8.98 -10.35
CA ILE A 159 8.52 9.72 -11.35
C ILE A 159 7.04 9.62 -11.00
N ALA A 160 6.38 10.76 -10.80
CA ALA A 160 4.93 10.81 -10.67
C ALA A 160 4.28 10.56 -12.03
N PHE A 161 3.39 9.58 -12.11
CA PHE A 161 2.59 9.30 -13.32
C PHE A 161 1.09 9.50 -13.12
N GLU A 162 0.66 9.69 -11.87
CA GLU A 162 -0.70 10.04 -11.47
C GLU A 162 -0.57 11.20 -10.47
N VAL A 163 -1.24 12.32 -10.72
CA VAL A 163 -1.15 13.53 -9.90
C VAL A 163 -2.56 13.94 -9.47
N PRO A 164 -2.84 14.21 -8.18
CA PRO A 164 -4.17 14.60 -7.72
C PRO A 164 -4.53 16.01 -8.20
N ILE A 165 -5.81 16.21 -8.52
CA ILE A 165 -6.42 17.53 -8.75
C ILE A 165 -7.00 17.99 -7.41
N LEU A 166 -6.60 19.18 -6.96
CA LEU A 166 -7.02 19.76 -5.70
C LEU A 166 -7.93 20.96 -5.92
N GLU A 167 -9.10 20.95 -5.29
CA GLU A 167 -10.00 22.10 -5.20
C GLU A 167 -10.34 22.37 -3.72
N GLY A 168 -10.06 23.58 -3.24
CA GLY A 168 -10.29 23.94 -1.84
C GLY A 168 -9.55 23.02 -0.84
N GLY A 169 -8.39 22.49 -1.23
CA GLY A 169 -7.60 21.55 -0.41
C GLY A 169 -8.11 20.11 -0.40
N LYS A 170 -9.13 19.78 -1.21
CA LYS A 170 -9.68 18.41 -1.32
C LYS A 170 -9.34 17.80 -2.66
N VAL A 171 -9.08 16.49 -2.67
CA VAL A 171 -8.92 15.73 -3.91
C VAL A 171 -10.28 15.58 -4.59
N VAL A 172 -10.40 16.14 -5.79
CA VAL A 172 -11.61 16.04 -6.63
C VAL A 172 -11.41 15.12 -7.84
N GLY A 173 -10.17 14.72 -8.11
CA GLY A 173 -9.82 13.83 -9.19
C GLY A 173 -8.31 13.62 -9.28
N SER A 174 -7.86 13.03 -10.38
CA SER A 174 -6.45 12.87 -10.68
C SER A 174 -6.19 12.93 -12.18
N VAL A 175 -4.97 13.31 -12.54
CA VAL A 175 -4.47 13.31 -13.92
C VAL A 175 -3.46 12.17 -14.05
N ASN A 176 -3.78 11.22 -14.93
CA ASN A 176 -2.87 10.15 -15.32
C ASN A 176 -2.12 10.58 -16.59
N ILE A 177 -0.80 10.79 -16.51
CA ILE A 177 -0.01 11.27 -17.66
C ILE A 177 0.38 10.17 -18.65
N LEU A 178 0.09 8.90 -18.34
CA LEU A 178 0.37 7.75 -19.21
C LEU A 178 -0.83 7.41 -20.12
N LYS A 179 -2.04 7.83 -19.74
CA LYS A 179 -3.24 7.63 -20.54
C LYS A 179 -3.38 8.82 -21.50
N LYS A 180 -3.54 8.50 -22.78
CA LYS A 180 -3.98 9.46 -23.81
C LYS A 180 -5.46 9.75 -23.67
#